data_AF-A0A6J4N3M0-F1
#
_entry.id   AF-A0A6J4N3M0-F1
#
_cell.length_a   1.000
_cell.length_b   1.000
_cell.length_c   1.000
_cell.angle_alpha   90.00
_cell.angle_beta   90.00
_cell.angle_gamma   90.00
#
_symmetry.space_group_name_H-M   'P 1'
#
loop_
_entity.id
_entity.type
_entity.pdbx_description
1 polymer ?
#
loop_
_entity_poly.entity_id
_entity_poly.type
_entity_poly.pdbx_seq_one_letter_code
_entity_poly.pdbx_strand_id
1 'polypeptide(L)'
;MRKFVYQLHLWLGLLVSIPVLAWALSGFLYALPNTVEGNKIDVIDQSRVKIAPVDAINKAHELAGKTLPTTALTLLMRDGKPFYQAVGGMGMDSILIDAETGEVLITPEPKLATRFFRQAHFYYFAGAWQTTLLIVFSLLACLSAATGIYLNCIHWFGSKRNKPTRAFWE
;
A
#
# COMPACT_ATOMS: atom_id res chain seq x y z
N MET A 1 -25.91 21.90 19.07
CA MET A 1 -25.31 20.58 18.71
C MET A 1 -25.08 20.41 17.20
N ARG A 2 -26.11 20.51 16.33
CA ARG A 2 -25.94 20.31 14.86
C ARG A 2 -24.91 21.24 14.20
N LYS A 3 -24.91 22.54 14.53
CA LYS A 3 -23.95 23.53 13.99
C LYS A 3 -22.50 23.18 14.34
N PHE A 4 -22.27 22.73 15.58
CA PHE A 4 -20.94 22.31 16.04
C PHE A 4 -20.45 21.08 15.27
N VAL A 5 -21.29 20.03 15.17
CA VAL A 5 -20.92 18.80 14.43
C VAL A 5 -20.68 19.10 12.95
N TYR A 6 -21.46 20.01 12.36
CA TYR A 6 -21.25 20.46 10.98
C TYR A 6 -19.90 21.17 10.79
N GLN A 7 -19.57 22.12 11.67
CA GLN A 7 -18.28 22.82 11.63
C GLN A 7 -17.11 21.86 11.86
N LEU A 8 -17.24 20.94 12.81
CA LEU A 8 -16.25 19.90 13.06
C LEU A 8 -16.05 19.03 11.82
N HIS A 9 -17.13 18.58 11.17
CA HIS A 9 -17.05 17.78 9.95
C HIS A 9 -16.35 18.51 8.81
N LEU A 10 -16.61 19.82 8.63
CA LEU A 10 -15.92 20.61 7.61
C LEU A 10 -14.41 20.70 7.86
N TRP A 11 -14.00 20.96 9.11
CA TRP A 11 -12.58 21.01 9.47
C TRP A 11 -11.90 19.65 9.36
N LEU A 12 -12.55 18.58 9.84
CA LEU A 12 -12.05 17.21 9.68
C LEU A 12 -11.94 16.84 8.21
N GLY A 13 -12.98 17.14 7.41
CA GLY A 13 -12.97 16.90 5.97
C GLY A 13 -11.81 17.60 5.26
N LEU A 14 -11.56 18.87 5.59
CA LEU A 14 -10.45 19.62 5.02
C LEU A 14 -9.09 19.01 5.39
N LEU A 15 -8.84 18.77 6.68
CA LEU A 15 -7.53 18.29 7.16
C LEU A 15 -7.25 16.84 6.74
N VAL A 16 -8.28 16.00 6.73
CA VAL A 16 -8.14 14.57 6.43
C VAL A 16 -8.15 14.29 4.93
N SER A 17 -8.82 15.12 4.12
CA SER A 17 -8.89 14.89 2.68
C SER A 17 -7.50 14.87 2.03
N ILE A 18 -6.56 15.69 2.48
CA ILE A 18 -5.20 15.75 1.93
C ILE A 18 -4.47 14.41 2.08
N PRO A 19 -4.25 13.86 3.30
CA PRO A 19 -3.56 12.58 3.46
C PRO A 19 -4.34 11.42 2.83
N VAL A 20 -5.67 11.43 2.90
CA VAL A 20 -6.48 10.37 2.27
C VAL A 20 -6.37 10.41 0.75
N LEU A 21 -6.40 11.58 0.13
CA LEU A 21 -6.23 11.72 -1.32
C LEU A 21 -4.81 11.33 -1.74
N ALA A 22 -3.79 11.73 -1.00
CA ALA A 22 -2.42 11.33 -1.27
C ALA A 22 -2.24 9.80 -1.17
N TRP A 23 -2.83 9.18 -0.14
CA TRP A 23 -2.82 7.73 0.06
C TRP A 23 -3.58 6.99 -1.05
N ALA A 24 -4.79 7.45 -1.40
CA ALA A 24 -5.61 6.86 -2.45
C ALA A 24 -4.95 7.01 -3.83
N LEU A 25 -4.42 8.19 -4.16
CA LEU A 25 -3.76 8.46 -5.43
C LEU A 25 -2.47 7.64 -5.56
N SER A 26 -1.67 7.55 -4.50
CA SER A 26 -0.46 6.72 -4.52
C SER A 26 -0.79 5.24 -4.69
N GLY A 27 -1.83 4.72 -4.03
CA GLY A 27 -2.28 3.34 -4.19
C GLY A 27 -2.81 3.06 -5.60
N PHE A 28 -3.59 4.01 -6.14
CA PHE A 28 -4.08 3.94 -7.52
C PHE A 28 -2.92 3.91 -8.53
N LEU A 29 -1.96 4.82 -8.42
CA LEU A 29 -0.79 4.86 -9.30
C LEU A 29 0.08 3.59 -9.16
N TYR A 30 0.19 3.05 -7.94
CA TYR A 30 0.90 1.79 -7.69
C TYR A 30 0.23 0.59 -8.37
N ALA A 31 -1.10 0.57 -8.45
CA ALA A 31 -1.86 -0.48 -9.11
C ALA A 31 -1.83 -0.41 -10.65
N LEU A 32 -1.41 0.73 -11.22
CA LEU A 32 -1.36 0.88 -12.68
C LEU A 32 -0.16 0.11 -13.27
N PRO A 33 -0.38 -0.76 -14.27
CA PRO A 33 0.68 -1.52 -14.89
C PRO A 33 1.71 -0.56 -15.52
N ASN A 34 2.99 -0.91 -15.38
CA ASN A 34 4.14 -0.16 -15.89
C ASN A 34 4.31 1.28 -15.37
N THR A 35 3.45 1.77 -14.47
CA THR A 35 3.56 3.14 -13.95
C THR A 35 4.62 3.24 -12.87
N VAL A 36 4.74 2.19 -12.03
CA VAL A 36 5.66 2.22 -10.88
C VAL A 36 6.75 1.16 -10.94
N GLU A 37 6.45 -0.06 -11.39
CA GLU A 37 7.46 -1.15 -11.42
C GLU A 37 7.93 -1.53 -12.83
N GLY A 38 7.33 -0.95 -13.88
CA GLY A 38 7.89 -0.93 -15.25
C GLY A 38 8.16 -2.26 -15.96
N ASN A 39 7.95 -3.40 -15.30
CA ASN A 39 8.35 -4.71 -15.83
C ASN A 39 7.18 -5.35 -16.58
N LYS A 40 7.44 -5.80 -17.81
CA LYS A 40 6.56 -6.72 -18.51
C LYS A 40 6.41 -8.00 -17.68
N ILE A 41 5.17 -8.48 -17.56
CA ILE A 41 4.91 -9.81 -17.01
C ILE A 41 5.26 -10.80 -18.11
N ASP A 42 6.47 -11.35 -18.04
CA ASP A 42 6.91 -12.41 -18.94
C ASP A 42 6.57 -13.77 -18.33
N VAL A 43 6.12 -14.70 -19.18
CA VAL A 43 5.88 -16.09 -18.77
C VAL A 43 7.22 -16.75 -18.49
N ILE A 44 7.33 -17.45 -17.36
CA ILE A 44 8.54 -18.19 -17.00
C ILE A 44 8.66 -19.40 -17.93
N ASP A 45 9.72 -19.41 -18.73
CA ASP A 45 10.14 -20.59 -19.47
C ASP A 45 10.89 -21.55 -18.53
N GLN A 46 10.22 -22.65 -18.16
CA GLN A 46 10.75 -23.63 -17.23
C GLN A 46 12.03 -24.30 -17.73
N SER A 47 12.26 -24.38 -19.05
CA SER A 47 13.45 -24.99 -19.62
C SER A 47 14.74 -24.21 -19.32
N ARG A 48 14.59 -22.93 -18.97
CA ARG A 48 15.68 -22.03 -18.58
C ARG A 48 16.00 -22.14 -17.09
N VAL A 49 15.12 -22.69 -16.26
CA VAL A 49 15.36 -22.85 -14.83
C VAL A 49 16.26 -24.08 -14.61
N LYS A 50 17.53 -23.83 -14.26
CA LYS A 50 18.56 -24.87 -14.06
C LYS A 50 18.95 -25.05 -12.60
N ILE A 51 18.77 -24.02 -11.78
CA ILE A 51 19.10 -24.03 -10.36
C ILE A 51 17.90 -24.54 -9.56
N ALA A 52 18.12 -25.49 -8.66
CA ALA A 52 17.05 -25.95 -7.78
C ALA A 52 16.75 -24.90 -6.68
N PRO A 53 15.49 -24.80 -6.19
CA PRO A 53 15.13 -23.87 -5.12
C PRO A 53 16.03 -23.95 -3.87
N VAL A 54 16.44 -25.16 -3.49
CA VAL A 54 17.34 -25.38 -2.34
C VAL A 54 18.71 -24.76 -2.56
N ASP A 55 19.25 -24.88 -3.78
CA ASP A 55 20.55 -24.32 -4.14
C ASP A 55 20.49 -22.78 -4.16
N ALA A 56 19.37 -22.22 -4.62
CA ALA A 56 19.15 -20.77 -4.58
C ALA A 56 19.13 -20.22 -3.14
N ILE A 57 18.52 -20.93 -2.20
CA ILE A 57 18.53 -20.55 -0.78
C ILE A 57 19.95 -20.64 -0.22
N ASN A 58 20.67 -21.72 -0.50
CA ASN A 58 22.05 -21.89 -0.04
C ASN A 58 22.95 -20.78 -0.56
N LYS A 59 22.85 -20.44 -1.86
CA LYS A 59 23.57 -19.32 -2.48
C LYS A 59 23.23 -17.97 -1.84
N ALA A 60 21.97 -17.77 -1.44
CA ALA A 60 21.57 -16.57 -0.71
C ALA A 60 22.23 -16.49 0.68
N HIS A 61 22.32 -17.62 1.39
CA HIS A 61 23.00 -17.70 2.69
C HIS A 61 24.51 -17.45 2.55
N GLU A 62 25.12 -18.01 1.52
CA GLU A 62 26.54 -17.80 1.19
C GLU A 62 26.84 -16.32 0.94
N LEU A 63 26.06 -15.64 0.09
CA LEU A 63 26.24 -14.21 -0.16
C LEU A 63 26.07 -13.38 1.11
N ALA A 64 25.09 -13.72 1.94
CA ALA A 64 24.83 -13.02 3.20
C ALA A 64 25.87 -13.30 4.30
N GLY A 65 26.74 -14.31 4.12
CA GLY A 65 27.67 -14.78 5.14
C GLY A 65 26.98 -15.35 6.38
N LYS A 66 25.68 -15.67 6.29
CA LYS A 66 24.85 -16.17 7.40
C LYS A 66 23.60 -16.87 6.87
N THR A 67 23.01 -17.72 7.70
CA THR A 67 21.68 -18.27 7.44
C THR A 67 20.65 -17.13 7.48
N LEU A 68 20.02 -16.85 6.34
CA LEU A 68 18.94 -15.87 6.27
C LEU A 68 17.65 -16.49 6.81
N PRO A 69 16.83 -15.73 7.55
CA PRO A 69 15.47 -16.14 7.90
C PRO A 69 14.56 -16.00 6.67
N THR A 70 14.86 -16.76 5.62
CA THR A 70 14.14 -16.74 4.35
C THR A 70 12.73 -17.25 4.58
N THR A 71 11.75 -16.35 4.52
CA THR A 71 10.33 -16.69 4.70
C THR A 71 9.62 -16.99 3.38
N ALA A 72 10.19 -16.53 2.26
CA ALA A 72 9.66 -16.77 0.93
C ALA A 72 10.80 -16.87 -0.10
N LEU A 73 10.61 -17.74 -1.09
CA LEU A 73 11.42 -17.84 -2.29
C LEU A 73 10.48 -17.73 -3.50
N THR A 74 10.59 -16.64 -4.25
CA THR A 74 9.71 -16.38 -5.40
C THR A 74 10.51 -16.52 -6.68
N LEU A 75 10.03 -17.33 -7.63
CA LEU A 75 10.56 -17.36 -8.98
C LEU A 75 9.87 -16.28 -9.82
N LEU A 76 10.64 -15.39 -10.42
CA LEU A 76 10.13 -14.25 -11.19
C LEU A 76 10.96 -14.00 -12.46
N MET A 77 10.34 -13.38 -13.46
CA MET A 77 11.05 -12.89 -14.64
C MET A 77 11.54 -11.47 -14.41
N ARG A 78 12.79 -11.20 -14.79
CA ARG A 78 13.40 -9.87 -14.79
C ARG A 78 14.29 -9.72 -16.00
N ASP A 79 14.06 -8.65 -16.77
CA ASP A 79 14.84 -8.33 -17.98
C ASP A 79 14.98 -9.54 -18.93
N GLY A 80 13.90 -10.31 -19.08
CA GLY A 80 13.84 -11.50 -19.94
C GLY A 80 14.56 -12.74 -19.39
N LYS A 81 14.99 -12.76 -18.13
CA LYS A 81 15.63 -13.91 -17.46
C LYS A 81 14.88 -14.35 -16.19
N PRO A 82 14.89 -15.65 -15.85
CA PRO A 82 14.30 -16.14 -14.61
C PRO A 82 15.24 -15.93 -13.42
N PHE A 83 14.71 -15.40 -12.33
CA PHE A 83 15.43 -15.19 -11.06
C PHE A 83 14.64 -15.77 -9.89
N TYR A 84 15.35 -16.40 -8.95
CA TYR A 84 14.83 -16.59 -7.60
C TYR A 84 15.06 -15.33 -6.78
N GLN A 85 14.02 -14.85 -6.11
CA GLN A 85 14.11 -13.80 -5.11
C GLN A 85 13.92 -14.42 -3.73
N ALA A 86 15.00 -14.50 -2.95
CA ALA A 86 14.96 -14.91 -1.56
C ALA A 86 14.65 -13.69 -0.69
N VAL A 87 13.53 -13.72 0.04
CA VAL A 87 13.09 -12.61 0.88
C VAL A 87 13.28 -12.98 2.35
N GLY A 88 14.16 -12.24 3.03
CA GLY A 88 14.27 -12.24 4.49
C GLY A 88 13.26 -11.26 5.13
N GLY A 89 12.95 -11.46 6.42
CA GLY A 89 11.93 -10.72 7.18
C GLY A 89 11.72 -9.23 6.81
N MET A 90 10.45 -8.80 6.84
CA MET A 90 9.96 -7.46 6.43
C MET A 90 10.37 -6.97 5.02
N GLY A 91 10.95 -7.81 4.16
CA GLY A 91 11.12 -7.49 2.73
C GLY A 91 12.21 -6.47 2.41
N MET A 92 13.05 -6.12 3.38
CA MET A 92 14.13 -5.13 3.24
C MET A 92 15.41 -5.73 2.62
N ASP A 93 15.63 -7.03 2.81
CA ASP A 93 16.77 -7.77 2.24
C ASP A 93 16.24 -8.82 1.25
N SER A 94 16.20 -8.46 -0.04
CA SER A 94 15.98 -9.45 -1.09
C SER A 94 17.26 -9.71 -1.87
N ILE A 95 17.63 -10.98 -1.98
CA ILE A 95 18.74 -11.44 -2.81
C ILE A 95 18.14 -12.06 -4.07
N LEU A 96 18.69 -11.69 -5.22
CA LEU A 96 18.33 -12.27 -6.51
C LEU A 96 19.36 -13.33 -6.88
N ILE A 97 18.89 -14.48 -7.35
CA ILE A 97 19.73 -15.57 -7.84
C ILE A 97 19.27 -15.86 -9.26
N ASP A 98 20.13 -15.70 -10.25
CA ASP A 98 19.85 -16.07 -11.64
C ASP A 98 19.55 -17.58 -11.68
N ALA A 99 18.35 -17.93 -12.13
CA ALA A 99 17.89 -19.31 -12.11
C ALA A 99 18.50 -20.16 -13.24
N GLU A 100 19.15 -19.55 -14.24
CA GLU A 100 19.91 -20.23 -15.29
C GLU A 100 21.35 -20.51 -14.88
N THR A 101 22.02 -19.54 -14.24
CA THR A 101 23.47 -19.60 -13.98
C THR A 101 23.82 -19.82 -12.51
N GLY A 102 22.91 -19.49 -11.60
CA GLY A 102 23.16 -19.44 -10.16
C GLY A 102 24.01 -18.24 -9.73
N GLU A 103 24.18 -17.24 -10.58
CA GLU A 103 24.82 -15.97 -10.23
C GLU A 103 23.96 -15.23 -9.20
N VAL A 104 24.60 -14.67 -8.17
CA VAL A 104 23.90 -13.99 -7.09
C VAL A 104 24.07 -12.48 -7.26
N LEU A 105 22.95 -11.77 -7.26
CA LEU A 105 22.88 -10.32 -7.39
C LEU A 105 22.15 -9.75 -6.18
N ILE A 106 22.69 -8.65 -5.64
CA ILE A 106 21.94 -7.81 -4.72
C ILE A 106 20.81 -7.17 -5.52
N THR A 107 19.59 -7.15 -4.97
CA THR A 107 18.47 -6.50 -5.65
C THR A 107 18.85 -5.03 -5.89
N PRO A 108 18.90 -4.58 -7.16
CA PRO A 108 19.26 -3.20 -7.44
C PRO A 108 18.19 -2.28 -6.86
N GLU A 109 18.61 -1.07 -6.47
CA GLU A 109 17.70 -0.13 -5.85
C GLU A 109 16.50 0.16 -6.78
N PRO A 110 15.28 0.31 -6.21
CA PRO A 110 14.14 0.73 -6.98
C PRO A 110 14.38 2.10 -7.61
N LYS A 111 13.80 2.35 -8.79
CA LYS A 111 13.84 3.67 -9.43
C LYS A 111 13.34 4.74 -8.46
N LEU A 112 13.84 5.97 -8.56
CA LEU A 112 13.48 7.08 -7.67
C LEU A 112 11.95 7.25 -7.55
N ALA A 113 11.21 7.11 -8.66
CA ALA A 113 9.75 7.18 -8.67
C ALA A 113 9.13 6.04 -7.82
N THR A 114 9.56 4.80 -8.03
CA THR A 114 9.13 3.62 -7.25
C THR A 114 9.43 3.79 -5.77
N ARG A 115 10.62 4.30 -5.43
CA ARG A 115 11.02 4.59 -4.06
C ARG A 115 10.12 5.66 -3.44
N PHE A 116 9.87 6.75 -4.16
CA PHE A 116 9.00 7.84 -3.72
C PHE A 116 7.57 7.35 -3.47
N PHE A 117 6.97 6.61 -4.42
CA PHE A 117 5.61 6.09 -4.26
C PHE A 117 5.50 5.11 -3.09
N ARG A 118 6.45 4.18 -2.93
CA ARG A 118 6.47 3.27 -1.78
C ARG A 118 6.62 4.03 -0.46
N GLN A 119 7.53 5.01 -0.41
CA GLN A 119 7.73 5.81 0.80
C GLN A 119 6.50 6.63 1.17
N ALA A 120 5.87 7.28 0.19
CA ALA A 120 4.67 8.09 0.41
C ALA A 120 3.46 7.24 0.79
N HIS A 121 3.21 6.13 0.07
CA HIS A 121 2.04 5.27 0.27
C HIS A 121 2.04 4.59 1.64
N PHE A 122 3.20 4.08 2.07
CA PHE A 122 3.34 3.39 3.36
C PHE A 122 3.81 4.30 4.49
N TYR A 123 4.00 5.60 4.25
CA TYR A 123 4.56 6.56 5.19
C TYR A 123 5.96 6.18 5.71
N TYR A 124 6.74 5.39 4.97
CA TYR A 124 8.10 5.00 5.38
C TYR A 124 9.05 6.21 5.53
N PHE A 125 8.75 7.33 4.87
CA PHE A 125 9.50 8.58 5.04
C PHE A 125 9.46 9.11 6.49
N ALA A 126 8.45 8.72 7.28
CA ALA A 126 8.26 9.20 8.64
C ALA A 126 9.08 8.40 9.69
N GLY A 127 9.77 7.33 9.28
CA GLY A 127 10.58 6.50 10.18
C GLY A 127 9.78 6.03 11.40
N ALA A 128 10.29 6.28 12.61
CA ALA A 128 9.64 5.89 13.86
C ALA A 128 8.23 6.48 14.07
N TRP A 129 7.90 7.58 13.36
CA TRP A 129 6.57 8.20 13.43
C TRP A 129 5.53 7.56 12.52
N GLN A 130 5.94 6.64 11.63
CA GLN A 130 5.05 6.01 10.65
C GLN A 130 3.78 5.46 11.31
N THR A 131 3.92 4.60 12.32
CA THR A 131 2.80 3.96 13.00
C THR A 131 1.90 4.99 13.68
N THR A 132 2.50 5.99 14.35
CA THR A 132 1.76 7.05 15.04
C THR A 132 0.94 7.88 14.06
N LEU A 133 1.54 8.30 12.93
CA LEU A 133 0.84 9.06 11.90
C LEU A 133 -0.30 8.26 11.28
N LEU A 134 -0.08 6.97 11.00
CA LEU A 134 -1.12 6.07 10.49
C LEU A 134 -2.30 5.98 11.46
N ILE A 135 -2.05 5.80 12.76
CA ILE A 135 -3.11 5.74 13.78
C ILE A 135 -3.87 7.07 13.83
N VAL A 136 -3.16 8.19 13.87
CA VAL A 136 -3.76 9.53 13.95
C VAL A 136 -4.61 9.82 12.71
N PHE A 137 -4.08 9.61 11.50
CA PHE A 137 -4.83 9.84 10.27
C PHE A 137 -6.03 8.89 10.13
N SER A 138 -5.89 7.63 10.55
CA SER A 138 -7.00 6.67 10.56
C SER A 138 -8.11 7.09 11.52
N LEU A 139 -7.75 7.56 12.72
CA LEU A 139 -8.73 8.05 13.69
C LEU A 139 -9.45 9.30 13.17
N LEU A 140 -8.72 10.26 12.61
CA LEU A 140 -9.31 11.47 12.04
C LEU A 140 -10.23 11.15 10.86
N ALA A 141 -9.86 10.19 10.00
CA ALA A 141 -10.70 9.69 8.92
C ALA A 141 -11.97 9.01 9.43
N CYS A 142 -11.86 8.19 10.47
CA CYS A 142 -13.02 7.57 11.12
C CYS A 142 -13.98 8.63 11.69
N LEU A 143 -13.46 9.64 12.39
CA LEU A 143 -14.27 10.75 12.92
C LEU A 143 -14.93 11.57 11.80
N SER A 144 -14.19 11.83 10.71
CA SER A 144 -14.74 12.52 9.54
C SER A 144 -15.91 11.74 8.93
N ALA A 145 -15.76 10.43 8.74
CA ALA A 145 -16.82 9.57 8.22
C ALA A 145 -18.02 9.50 9.19
N ALA A 146 -17.79 9.30 10.48
CA ALA A 146 -18.84 9.20 11.49
C ALA A 146 -19.68 10.49 11.57
N THR A 147 -19.02 11.65 11.57
CA THR A 147 -19.71 12.95 11.55
C THR A 147 -20.51 13.17 10.27
N GLY A 148 -19.97 12.76 9.11
CA GLY A 148 -20.68 12.84 7.82
C GLY A 148 -21.92 11.93 7.76
N ILE A 149 -21.82 10.69 8.25
CA ILE A 149 -22.95 9.76 8.36
C ILE A 149 -24.02 10.35 9.27
N TYR A 150 -23.64 10.83 10.46
CA TYR A 150 -24.57 11.45 11.40
C TYR A 150 -25.33 12.63 10.80
N LEU A 151 -24.63 13.53 10.08
CA LEU A 151 -25.24 14.68 9.42
C LEU A 151 -26.23 14.25 8.31
N ASN A 152 -25.87 13.25 7.51
CA ASN A 152 -26.76 12.67 6.49
C ASN A 152 -28.01 12.03 7.11
N CYS A 153 -27.86 11.23 8.16
CA CYS A 153 -29.00 10.64 8.88
C CYS A 153 -29.95 11.72 9.41
N ILE A 154 -29.40 12.77 10.01
CA ILE A 154 -30.18 13.91 10.48
C ILE A 154 -30.92 14.62 9.35
N HIS A 155 -30.27 14.80 8.20
CA HIS A 155 -30.86 15.48 7.06
C HIS A 155 -32.04 14.67 6.49
N TRP A 156 -31.85 13.37 6.26
CA TRP A 156 -32.86 12.51 5.64
C TRP A 156 -33.98 12.09 6.59
N PHE A 157 -33.67 11.73 7.84
CA PHE A 157 -34.66 11.23 8.80
C PHE A 157 -35.22 12.32 9.72
N GLY A 158 -34.47 13.41 9.95
CA GLY A 158 -34.95 14.54 10.76
C GLY A 158 -35.95 15.44 10.02
N SER A 159 -35.87 15.51 8.69
CA SER A 159 -36.80 16.32 7.86
C SER A 159 -38.22 15.74 7.82
N LYS A 160 -38.37 14.40 7.95
CA LYS A 160 -39.68 13.74 7.96
C LYS A 160 -40.55 14.07 9.18
N ARG A 161 -40.00 14.68 10.24
CA ARG A 161 -40.76 15.06 11.45
C ARG A 161 -41.42 16.44 11.39
N ASN A 162 -41.06 17.30 10.44
CA ASN A 162 -41.54 18.69 10.35
C ASN A 162 -42.28 18.97 9.03
N LYS A 163 -43.17 18.08 8.57
CA LYS A 163 -44.25 18.53 7.69
C LYS A 163 -45.36 19.06 8.59
N PRO A 164 -45.61 20.39 8.66
CA PRO A 164 -46.83 20.86 9.28
C PRO A 164 -47.98 20.25 8.48
N THR A 165 -48.83 19.48 9.15
CA THR A 165 -50.19 19.23 8.70
C THR A 165 -50.79 20.61 8.44
N ARG A 166 -50.90 21.00 7.16
CA ARG A 166 -51.78 22.09 6.77
C ARG A 166 -53.18 21.64 7.19
N ALA A 167 -53.63 22.15 8.33
CA ALA A 167 -55.01 22.02 8.75
C ALA A 167 -55.87 22.65 7.66
N PHE A 168 -56.63 21.79 7.01
CA PHE A 168 -57.68 22.11 6.07
C PHE A 168 -58.89 22.52 6.91
N TRP A 169 -59.23 23.80 6.88
CA TRP A 169 -60.47 24.41 7.36
C TRP A 169 -60.69 25.55 6.35
N GLU A 170 -61.65 25.54 5.41
CA GLU A 170 -63.11 25.33 5.53
C GLU A 170 -63.73 26.02 6.74
#